data_AF-A0A3S3INF4-F1
#
_entry.id   AF-A0A3S3INF4-F1
#
_cell.length_a   1.000
_cell.length_b   1.000
_cell.length_c   1.000
_cell.angle_alpha   90.00
_cell.angle_beta   90.00
_cell.angle_gamma   90.00
#
_symmetry.space_group_name_H-M   'P 1'
#
loop_
_entity.id
_entity.type
_entity.pdbx_description
1 polymer ?
#
loop_
_entity_poly.entity_id
_entity_poly.type
_entity_poly.pdbx_seq_one_letter_code
_entity_poly.pdbx_strand_id
1 'polypeptide(L)'
;EVYLHEMPGGQFTNLKEQARSLGLETRWHEVAQAYHDVNLMFGDIVKVTPSSKVVGDMALMMVSQDLTVADVENPAKDIAFPDSVVSML
;
A
#
# COMPACT_ATOMS: atom_id res chain seq x y z
N GLU A 1 -15.12 -6.27 2.35
CA GLU A 1 -13.76 -5.74 2.09
C GLU A 1 -13.61 -4.27 2.46
N VAL A 2 -14.51 -3.36 2.07
CA VAL A 2 -14.32 -1.92 2.35
C VAL A 2 -14.08 -1.56 3.83
N TYR A 3 -14.73 -2.25 4.77
CA TYR A 3 -14.52 -2.04 6.21
C TYR A 3 -13.18 -2.61 6.74
N LEU A 4 -12.48 -3.42 5.95
CA LEU A 4 -11.15 -3.92 6.28
C LEU A 4 -10.08 -2.92 5.79
N HIS A 5 -10.07 -2.65 4.49
CA HIS A 5 -9.01 -1.86 3.87
C HIS A 5 -9.28 -0.35 3.89
N GLU A 6 -10.52 0.09 4.10
CA GLU A 6 -10.90 1.50 4.22
C GLU A 6 -10.40 2.38 3.05
N MET A 7 -10.39 1.81 1.85
CA MET A 7 -10.00 2.56 0.64
C MET A 7 -11.14 3.48 0.24
N PRO A 8 -10.89 4.79 -0.01
CA PRO A 8 -11.86 5.65 -0.66
C PRO A 8 -12.31 5.06 -2.01
N GLY A 9 -13.58 5.28 -2.39
CA GLY A 9 -14.14 4.68 -3.62
C GLY A 9 -13.33 4.99 -4.89
N GLY A 10 -12.86 6.23 -5.04
CA GLY A 10 -11.98 6.62 -6.15
C GLY A 10 -10.59 5.96 -6.10
N GLN A 11 -10.05 5.75 -4.89
CA GLN A 11 -8.77 5.06 -4.70
C GLN A 11 -8.88 3.57 -5.05
N PHE A 12 -9.97 2.91 -4.68
CA PHE A 12 -10.16 1.47 -4.92
C PHE A 12 -10.02 1.12 -6.41
N THR A 13 -10.78 1.80 -7.27
CA THR A 13 -10.77 1.53 -8.72
C THR A 13 -9.40 1.84 -9.33
N ASN A 14 -8.79 2.96 -8.94
CA ASN A 14 -7.46 3.35 -9.44
C ASN A 14 -6.38 2.36 -9.02
N LEU A 15 -6.37 1.97 -7.74
CA LEU A 15 -5.38 1.03 -7.19
C LEU A 15 -5.52 -0.35 -7.83
N LYS A 16 -6.74 -0.79 -8.14
CA LYS A 16 -6.99 -2.07 -8.82
C LYS A 16 -6.44 -2.07 -10.25
N GLU A 17 -6.62 -0.98 -11.00
CA GLU A 17 -6.03 -0.83 -12.33
C GLU A 17 -4.49 -0.75 -12.27
N GLN A 18 -3.93 -0.08 -11.26
CA GLN A 18 -2.48 -0.07 -11.02
C GLN A 18 -1.95 -1.47 -10.72
N ALA A 19 -2.60 -2.22 -9.81
CA ALA A 19 -2.25 -3.61 -9.53
C ALA A 19 -2.28 -4.47 -10.80
N ARG A 20 -3.31 -4.31 -11.66
CA ARG A 20 -3.36 -5.00 -12.96
C ARG A 20 -2.18 -4.64 -13.85
N SER A 21 -1.81 -3.36 -13.93
CA SER A 21 -0.67 -2.91 -14.75
C SER A 21 0.69 -3.47 -14.29
N LEU A 22 0.80 -3.83 -13.01
CA LEU A 22 1.97 -4.46 -12.40
C LEU A 22 1.91 -6.01 -12.45
N GLY A 23 0.87 -6.59 -13.05
CA GLY A 23 0.69 -8.04 -13.10
C GLY A 23 0.19 -8.66 -11.79
N LEU A 24 -0.30 -7.85 -10.85
CA LEU A 24 -0.81 -8.27 -9.53
C LEU A 24 -2.33 -8.50 -9.50
N GLU A 25 -2.99 -8.62 -10.65
CA GLU A 25 -4.45 -8.78 -10.73
C GLU A 25 -4.97 -9.98 -9.93
N THR A 26 -4.28 -11.12 -10.02
CA THR A 26 -4.62 -12.35 -9.29
C THR A 26 -4.32 -12.25 -7.79
N ARG A 27 -3.51 -11.27 -7.38
CA ARG A 27 -3.08 -11.00 -5.99
C ARG A 27 -3.81 -9.79 -5.40
N TRP A 28 -4.95 -9.39 -5.98
CA TRP A 28 -5.70 -8.21 -5.52
C TRP A 28 -6.04 -8.23 -4.02
N HIS A 29 -6.43 -9.39 -3.48
CA HIS A 29 -6.75 -9.52 -2.06
C HIS A 29 -5.52 -9.32 -1.17
N GLU A 30 -4.33 -9.71 -1.63
CA GLU A 30 -3.07 -9.43 -0.92
C GLU A 30 -2.76 -7.94 -0.94
N VAL A 31 -3.01 -7.24 -2.06
CA VAL A 31 -2.88 -5.77 -2.14
C VAL A 31 -3.84 -5.08 -1.18
N ALA A 32 -5.09 -5.55 -1.08
CA ALA A 32 -6.06 -5.00 -0.14
C ALA A 32 -5.67 -5.21 1.33
N GLN A 33 -5.09 -6.38 1.66
CA GLN A 33 -4.55 -6.64 2.99
C GLN A 33 -3.31 -5.79 3.28
N ALA A 34 -2.36 -5.73 2.34
CA ALA A 34 -1.18 -4.89 2.49
C ALA A 34 -1.54 -3.41 2.67
N TYR A 35 -2.59 -2.92 2.01
CA TYR A 35 -3.09 -1.56 2.20
C TYR A 35 -3.59 -1.30 3.63
N HIS A 36 -4.25 -2.28 4.25
CA HIS A 36 -4.62 -2.22 5.67
C HIS A 36 -3.38 -2.24 6.58
N ASP A 37 -2.44 -3.16 6.31
CA ASP A 37 -1.23 -3.32 7.13
C ASP A 37 -0.33 -2.08 7.07
N VAL A 38 -0.19 -1.48 5.88
CA VAL A 38 0.53 -0.21 5.69
C VAL A 38 -0.13 0.93 6.46
N ASN A 39 -1.47 0.99 6.49
CA ASN A 39 -2.16 2.02 7.27
C ASN A 39 -1.82 1.94 8.75
N LEU A 40 -1.79 0.73 9.31
CA LEU A 40 -1.38 0.52 10.71
C LEU A 40 0.10 0.85 10.93
N MET A 41 0.98 0.44 10.01
CA MET A 41 2.40 0.78 10.04
C MET A 41 2.64 2.30 10.01
N PHE A 42 1.80 3.06 9.30
CA PHE A 42 1.85 4.52 9.27
C PHE A 42 1.15 5.20 10.45
N GLY A 43 0.65 4.45 11.43
CA GLY A 43 0.03 4.99 12.65
C GLY A 43 -1.47 5.25 12.52
N ASP A 44 -2.17 4.49 11.70
CA ASP A 44 -3.62 4.53 11.49
C ASP A 44 -4.12 5.92 11.06
N ILE A 45 -3.68 6.34 9.87
CA ILE A 45 -3.94 7.68 9.35
C ILE A 45 -5.30 7.79 8.64
N VAL A 46 -5.79 9.02 8.53
CA VAL A 46 -6.92 9.32 7.65
C VAL A 46 -6.48 9.14 6.20
N LYS A 47 -7.18 8.27 5.46
CA LYS A 47 -6.86 7.90 4.07
C LYS A 47 -7.78 8.65 3.11
N VAL A 48 -7.31 9.81 2.63
CA VAL A 48 -7.96 10.62 1.58
C VAL A 48 -6.87 11.20 0.69
N THR A 49 -7.18 11.72 -0.50
CA THR A 49 -6.15 12.37 -1.32
C THR A 49 -5.44 13.49 -0.53
N PRO A 50 -4.09 13.51 -0.40
CA PRO A 50 -3.13 12.62 -1.06
C PRO A 50 -2.70 11.36 -0.26
N SER A 51 -2.97 11.26 1.04
CA SER A 51 -2.51 10.14 1.90
C SER A 51 -2.97 8.75 1.43
N SER A 52 -4.17 8.63 0.87
CA SER A 52 -4.65 7.34 0.32
C SER A 52 -3.80 6.84 -0.85
N LYS A 53 -3.18 7.75 -1.62
CA LYS A 53 -2.24 7.38 -2.66
C LYS A 53 -0.95 6.83 -2.04
N VAL A 54 -0.43 7.48 -1.00
CA VAL A 54 0.81 7.07 -0.33
C VAL A 54 0.68 5.65 0.23
N VAL A 55 -0.43 5.35 0.91
CA VAL A 55 -0.72 3.99 1.42
C VAL A 55 -0.83 2.98 0.25
N GLY A 56 -1.45 3.39 -0.86
CA GLY A 56 -1.59 2.56 -2.06
C GLY A 56 -0.26 2.21 -2.72
N ASP A 57 0.59 3.21 -2.95
CA ASP A 57 1.91 3.04 -3.58
C ASP A 57 2.78 2.09 -2.74
N MET A 58 2.75 2.23 -1.41
CA MET A 58 3.48 1.36 -0.50
C MET A 58 2.93 -0.09 -0.50
N ALA A 59 1.61 -0.26 -0.50
CA ALA A 59 0.99 -1.59 -0.55
C ALA A 59 1.35 -2.33 -1.84
N LEU A 60 1.31 -1.64 -2.99
CA LEU A 60 1.71 -2.22 -4.27
C LEU A 60 3.19 -2.64 -4.27
N MET A 61 4.08 -1.81 -3.71
CA MET A 61 5.49 -2.15 -3.55
C MET A 61 5.66 -3.43 -2.71
N MET A 62 5.02 -3.48 -1.55
CA MET A 62 5.17 -4.60 -0.63
C MET A 62 4.75 -5.92 -1.28
N VAL A 63 3.61 -5.94 -1.96
CA VAL A 63 3.15 -7.14 -2.68
C VAL A 63 4.04 -7.46 -3.87
N SER A 64 4.52 -6.46 -4.62
CA SER A 64 5.41 -6.69 -5.76
C SER A 64 6.75 -7.29 -5.37
N GLN A 65 7.23 -6.98 -4.16
CA GLN A 65 8.54 -7.41 -3.66
C GLN A 65 8.44 -8.51 -2.59
N ASP A 66 7.24 -9.04 -2.33
CA ASP A 66 6.96 -10.02 -1.29
C ASP A 66 7.48 -9.60 0.10
N LEU A 67 7.29 -8.32 0.45
CA LEU A 67 7.71 -7.73 1.73
C LEU A 67 6.56 -7.73 2.74
N THR A 68 6.86 -8.15 3.96
CA THR A 68 5.99 -7.97 5.13
C THR A 68 6.26 -6.64 5.83
N VAL A 69 5.37 -6.20 6.72
CA VAL A 69 5.60 -5.00 7.57
C VAL A 69 6.91 -5.14 8.37
N ALA A 70 7.16 -6.33 8.93
CA ALA A 70 8.39 -6.60 9.67
C ALA A 70 9.65 -6.49 8.80
N ASP A 71 9.55 -6.78 7.51
CA ASP A 71 10.65 -6.59 6.56
C ASP A 71 10.91 -5.11 6.30
N VAL A 72 9.83 -4.32 6.19
CA VAL A 72 9.90 -2.87 5.98
C VAL A 72 10.51 -2.15 7.17
N GLU A 73 10.18 -2.57 8.39
CA GLU A 73 10.70 -1.98 9.63
C GLU A 73 12.12 -2.47 9.99
N ASN A 74 12.65 -3.45 9.25
CA ASN A 74 13.96 -4.04 9.55
C ASN A 74 15.11 -3.15 9.04
N PRO A 75 15.96 -2.59 9.91
CA PRO A 75 17.05 -1.71 9.50
C PRO A 75 18.17 -2.42 8.73
N ALA A 76 18.20 -3.76 8.71
CA ALA A 76 19.15 -4.53 7.93
C ALA A 76 18.71 -4.77 6.48
N LYS A 77 17.46 -4.45 6.12
CA LYS A 77 16.95 -4.53 4.75
C LYS A 77 17.03 -3.17 4.09
N ASP A 78 17.72 -3.10 2.96
CA ASP A 78 17.74 -1.91 2.13
C ASP A 78 16.50 -1.90 1.23
N ILE A 79 15.64 -0.91 1.43
CA ILE A 79 14.35 -0.77 0.74
C ILE A 79 14.29 0.62 0.13
N ALA A 80 14.19 0.65 -1.20
CA ALA A 80 13.96 1.88 -1.94
C ALA A 80 12.46 2.23 -1.89
N PHE A 81 12.06 3.07 -0.93
CA PHE A 81 10.67 3.50 -0.75
C PHE A 81 10.13 4.32 -1.94
N PRO A 82 8.80 4.30 -2.19
CA PRO A 82 8.21 5.15 -3.23
C PRO A 82 8.40 6.63 -2.89
N ASP A 83 8.62 7.47 -3.90
CA ASP A 83 8.79 8.93 -3.72
C ASP A 83 7.63 9.57 -2.93
N SER A 84 6.41 9.05 -3.09
CA SER A 84 5.23 9.53 -2.37
C SER A 84 5.29 9.26 -0.86
N VAL A 85 5.91 8.15 -0.46
CA VAL A 85 6.14 7.81 0.95
C VAL A 85 7.24 8.70 1.53
N VAL A 86 8.36 8.85 0.82
CA VAL A 86 9.48 9.72 1.23
C VAL A 86 9.03 11.17 1.38
N SER A 87 8.14 11.65 0.51
CA SER A 87 7.61 13.02 0.57
C SER A 87 6.57 13.24 1.68
N MET A 88 5.99 12.18 2.25
CA MET A 88 4.98 12.30 3.32
C MET A 88 5.62 12.33 4.72
N LEU A 89 6.79 11.72 4.87
CA LEU A 89 7.59 11.67 6.10
C LEU A 89 8.45 12.93 6.29
#